data_AF-A0A7S2AAG2-F1
#
_entry.id   AF-A0A7S2AAG2-F1
#
_cell.length_a   1.000
_cell.length_b   1.000
_cell.length_c   1.000
_cell.angle_alpha   90.00
_cell.angle_beta   90.00
_cell.angle_gamma   90.00
#
_symmetry.space_group_name_H-M   'P 1'
#
loop_
_entity.id
_entity.type
_entity.pdbx_description
1 polymer ?
#
loop_
_entity_poly.entity_id
_entity_poly.type
_entity_poly.pdbx_seq_one_letter_code
_entity_poly.pdbx_strand_id
1 'polypeptide(L)'
;ADDPSSCPICFETYTSDPSCKDACLPVQSSKCAHVVCIRCVRDMRDAQSSKNKQRKWVKCPTCQAPTAFNAENPTVCLTMCEFARFAGKMKGVGPNPDASAGAQEKEERLVSDEQEKRKKRRCSFAGPLEKKPKHFKLE
;
A
#
# COMPACT_ATOMS: atom_id res chain seq x y z
N ALA A 1 19.26 7.65 8.50
CA ALA A 1 18.94 8.12 7.13
C ALA A 1 17.47 7.81 6.90
N ASP A 2 16.69 8.81 6.49
CA ASP A 2 15.27 8.63 6.12
C ASP A 2 15.21 7.65 4.94
N ASP A 3 14.50 6.53 5.08
CA ASP A 3 14.45 5.51 4.04
C ASP A 3 13.56 6.00 2.89
N PRO A 4 14.10 6.25 1.68
CA PRO A 4 13.33 6.85 0.58
C PRO A 4 12.25 5.91 0.03
N SER A 5 12.25 4.63 0.45
CA SER A 5 11.21 3.66 0.10
C SER A 5 10.09 3.58 1.13
N SER A 6 10.04 4.51 2.08
CA SER A 6 9.01 4.55 3.13
C SER A 6 8.19 5.84 3.09
N CYS A 7 6.95 5.75 3.57
CA CYS A 7 6.07 6.91 3.68
C CYS A 7 6.54 7.82 4.83
N PRO A 8 6.74 9.13 4.62
CA PRO A 8 7.21 10.04 5.67
C PRO A 8 6.16 10.35 6.76
N ILE A 9 4.97 9.76 6.68
CA ILE A 9 3.86 10.01 7.61
C ILE A 9 3.59 8.77 8.47
N CYS A 10 3.39 7.61 7.84
CA CYS A 10 3.12 6.35 8.55
C CYS A 10 4.36 5.46 8.70
N PHE A 11 5.49 5.82 8.09
CA PHE A 11 6.76 5.07 8.09
C PHE A 11 6.67 3.64 7.53
N GLU A 12 5.54 3.26 6.94
CA GLU A 12 5.40 1.98 6.23
C GLU A 12 6.13 2.03 4.88
N THR A 13 6.83 0.94 4.56
CA THR A 13 7.49 0.75 3.27
C THR A 13 6.45 0.70 2.14
N TYR A 14 6.78 1.31 1.01
CA TYR A 14 5.95 1.27 -0.17
C TYR A 14 5.82 -0.16 -0.72
N THR A 15 4.63 -0.48 -1.22
CA THR A 15 4.38 -1.72 -1.95
C THR A 15 4.64 -1.54 -3.44
N SER A 16 5.03 -2.62 -4.10
CA SER A 16 5.15 -2.68 -5.56
C SER A 16 3.90 -3.23 -6.24
N ASP A 17 2.95 -3.78 -5.48
CA ASP A 17 1.73 -4.39 -6.03
C ASP A 17 0.56 -3.39 -6.02
N PRO A 18 0.17 -2.82 -7.18
CA PRO A 18 -0.96 -1.89 -7.28
C PRO A 18 -2.33 -2.58 -7.15
N SER A 19 -2.37 -3.91 -7.20
CA SER A 19 -3.62 -4.69 -7.13
C SER A 19 -4.22 -4.68 -5.72
N CYS A 20 -3.38 -4.53 -4.69
CA CYS A 20 -3.81 -4.46 -3.30
C CYS A 20 -4.39 -3.08 -2.93
N LYS A 21 -5.72 -2.99 -2.82
CA LYS A 21 -6.45 -1.77 -2.45
C LYS A 21 -6.07 -1.17 -1.08
N ASP A 22 -5.56 -2.02 -0.18
CA ASP A 22 -5.11 -1.66 1.17
C ASP A 22 -3.59 -1.38 1.23
N ALA A 23 -2.88 -1.43 0.11
CA ALA A 23 -1.42 -1.37 0.15
C ALA A 23 -0.89 0.07 0.16
N CYS A 24 0.28 0.25 0.79
CA CYS A 24 1.01 1.53 0.82
C CYS A 24 1.61 1.87 -0.54
N LEU A 25 0.76 2.24 -1.50
CA LEU A 25 1.21 2.65 -2.83
C LEU A 25 1.78 4.07 -2.78
N PRO A 26 2.96 4.32 -3.38
CA PRO A 26 3.57 5.64 -3.41
C PRO A 26 2.76 6.55 -4.34
N VAL A 27 2.24 7.67 -3.82
CA VAL A 27 1.52 8.69 -4.57
C VAL A 27 2.42 9.89 -4.76
N GLN A 28 2.57 10.31 -6.02
CA GLN A 28 3.35 11.47 -6.40
C GLN A 28 2.50 12.74 -6.30
N SER A 29 3.10 13.79 -5.74
CA SER A 29 2.50 15.12 -5.75
C SER A 29 2.51 15.72 -7.17
N SER A 30 1.46 16.47 -7.49
CA SER A 30 1.37 17.25 -8.73
C SER A 30 2.07 18.61 -8.65
N LYS A 31 2.57 19.00 -7.46
CA LYS A 31 3.11 20.34 -7.17
C LYS A 31 4.52 20.33 -6.58
N CYS A 32 5.00 19.20 -6.10
CA CYS A 32 6.32 19.06 -5.48
C CYS A 32 6.87 17.65 -5.67
N ALA A 33 8.13 17.43 -5.31
CA ALA A 33 8.80 16.13 -5.45
C ALA A 33 8.48 15.12 -4.33
N HIS A 34 7.70 15.50 -3.32
CA HIS A 34 7.41 14.64 -2.18
C HIS A 34 6.43 13.52 -2.55
N VAL A 35 6.71 12.33 -2.03
CA VAL A 35 5.92 11.11 -2.23
C VAL A 35 5.30 10.70 -0.88
N VAL A 36 4.03 10.31 -0.90
CA VAL A 36 3.27 9.90 0.29
C VAL A 36 2.44 8.67 -0.06
N CYS A 37 2.17 7.77 0.87
CA CYS A 37 1.34 6.61 0.55
C CYS A 37 -0.14 6.98 0.34
N ILE A 38 -0.84 6.21 -0.50
CA ILE A 38 -2.26 6.43 -0.81
C ILE A 38 -3.17 6.42 0.42
N ARG A 39 -2.83 5.63 1.45
CA ARG A 39 -3.56 5.57 2.72
C ARG A 39 -3.53 6.92 3.43
N CYS A 40 -2.34 7.46 3.66
CA CYS A 40 -2.22 8.77 4.31
C CYS A 40 -2.86 9.90 3.50
N VAL A 41 -2.83 9.85 2.15
CA VAL A 41 -3.55 10.82 1.32
C VAL A 41 -5.05 10.78 1.59
N ARG A 42 -5.64 9.59 1.72
CA ARG A 42 -7.07 9.42 2.04
C ARG A 42 -7.39 9.86 3.48
N ASP A 43 -6.56 9.49 4.45
CA ASP A 43 -6.75 9.87 5.86
C ASP A 43 -6.70 11.40 6.02
N MET A 44 -5.75 12.07 5.36
CA MET A 44 -5.66 13.53 5.36
C MET A 44 -6.86 14.19 4.68
N ARG A 45 -7.40 13.58 3.60
CA ARG A 45 -8.63 14.06 2.97
C ARG A 45 -9.80 14.02 3.95
N ASP A 46 -9.95 12.90 4.64
CA ASP A 46 -11.06 12.67 5.56
C ASP A 46 -10.95 13.60 6.77
N ALA A 47 -9.73 13.87 7.26
CA ALA A 47 -9.47 14.87 8.30
C ALA A 47 -9.78 16.32 7.85
N GLN A 48 -9.63 16.64 6.56
CA GLN A 48 -9.96 17.97 6.00
C GLN A 48 -11.45 18.11 5.63
N SER A 49 -12.23 17.04 5.67
CA SER A 49 -13.63 17.04 5.28
C SER A 49 -14.52 17.60 6.39
N SER A 50 -14.73 18.92 6.40
CA SER A 50 -15.76 19.55 7.24
C SER A 50 -17.15 19.17 6.73
N LYS A 51 -18.09 18.98 7.67
CA LYS A 51 -19.53 18.64 7.47
C LYS A 51 -20.05 19.06 6.08
N ASN A 52 -20.30 18.08 5.21
CA ASN A 52 -20.85 18.15 3.85
C ASN A 52 -19.96 18.45 2.63
N LYS A 53 -18.64 18.70 2.73
CA LYS A 53 -17.82 18.85 1.50
C LYS A 53 -16.48 18.13 1.57
N GLN A 54 -16.45 16.93 1.00
CA GLN A 54 -15.19 16.22 0.75
C GLN A 54 -14.34 17.01 -0.24
N ARG A 55 -13.12 17.38 0.17
CA ARG A 55 -12.15 18.02 -0.71
C ARG A 55 -11.47 16.96 -1.56
N LYS A 56 -11.35 17.21 -2.86
CA LYS A 56 -10.65 16.30 -3.79
C LYS A 56 -9.13 16.36 -3.62
N TRP A 57 -8.64 17.53 -3.21
CA TRP A 57 -7.23 17.87 -3.16
C TRP A 57 -6.75 18.11 -1.73
N VAL A 58 -5.56 17.58 -1.42
CA VAL A 58 -4.93 17.60 -0.10
C VAL A 58 -3.59 18.36 -0.19
N LYS A 59 -3.23 19.10 0.85
CA LYS A 59 -1.95 19.81 0.96
C LYS A 59 -0.79 18.83 1.16
N CYS A 60 0.41 19.22 0.75
CA CYS A 60 1.60 18.42 1.03
C CYS A 60 1.94 18.49 2.53
N PRO A 61 2.10 17.36 3.24
CA PRO A 61 2.44 17.38 4.66
C PRO A 61 3.91 17.78 4.91
N THR A 62 4.78 17.60 3.92
CA THR A 62 6.22 17.92 4.03
C THR A 62 6.50 19.39 3.77
N CYS A 63 6.08 19.94 2.61
CA CYS A 63 6.37 21.32 2.22
C CYS A 63 5.16 22.28 2.25
N GLN A 64 4.01 21.82 2.75
CA GLN A 64 2.78 22.62 2.84
C GLN A 64 2.23 23.15 1.51
N ALA A 65 2.75 22.68 0.37
CA ALA A 65 2.25 23.04 -0.95
C ALA A 65 0.73 22.77 -1.05
N PRO A 66 -0.09 23.77 -1.39
CA PRO A 66 -1.53 23.58 -1.53
C PRO A 66 -1.83 22.67 -2.73
N THR A 67 -2.96 21.95 -2.65
CA THR A 67 -3.47 21.08 -3.72
C THR A 67 -2.44 20.12 -4.33
N ALA A 68 -1.52 19.62 -3.50
CA ALA A 68 -0.44 18.75 -3.92
C ALA A 68 -0.93 17.36 -4.38
N PHE A 69 -1.81 16.75 -3.59
CA PHE A 69 -2.26 15.37 -3.80
C PHE A 69 -3.74 15.31 -4.15
N ASN A 70 -4.10 14.54 -5.19
CA ASN A 70 -5.49 14.23 -5.53
C ASN A 70 -5.91 12.94 -4.83
N ALA A 71 -6.88 13.02 -3.93
CA ALA A 71 -7.33 11.88 -3.13
C ALA A 71 -8.43 11.03 -3.81
N GLU A 72 -9.09 11.55 -4.85
CA GLU A 72 -10.05 10.77 -5.66
C GLU A 72 -9.34 9.98 -6.76
N ASN A 73 -8.44 10.64 -7.49
CA ASN A 73 -7.64 10.05 -8.56
C ASN A 73 -6.14 10.27 -8.29
N PRO A 74 -5.53 9.51 -7.36
CA PRO A 74 -4.12 9.65 -7.02
C PRO A 74 -3.21 9.20 -8.16
N THR A 75 -2.16 9.98 -8.42
CA THR A 75 -1.11 9.59 -9.37
C THR A 75 -0.08 8.72 -8.66
N VAL A 76 -0.06 7.42 -8.96
CA VAL A 76 0.91 6.49 -8.40
C VAL A 76 2.28 6.71 -9.03
N CYS A 77 3.33 6.80 -8.20
CA CYS A 77 4.70 6.94 -8.65
C CYS A 77 5.27 5.57 -9.04
N LEU A 78 5.19 5.21 -10.33
CA LEU A 78 5.64 3.91 -10.82
C LEU A 78 7.14 3.67 -10.55
N THR A 79 7.97 4.71 -10.65
CA THR A 79 9.41 4.62 -10.33
C THR A 79 9.66 4.21 -8.89
N MET A 80 8.86 4.70 -7.93
CA MET A 80 8.97 4.29 -6.53
C MET A 80 8.41 2.87 -6.31
N CYS A 81 7.40 2.45 -7.06
CA CYS A 81 6.93 1.05 -7.04
C CYS A 81 8.04 0.09 -7.51
N GLU A 82 8.74 0.45 -8.58
CA GLU A 82 9.88 -0.32 -9.09
C GLU A 82 11.02 -0.34 -8.07
N PHE A 83 11.35 0.81 -7.48
CA PHE A 83 12.37 0.89 -6.43
C PHE A 83 12.03 -0.01 -5.24
N ALA A 84 10.79 0.03 -4.75
CA ALA A 84 10.31 -0.86 -3.69
C ALA A 84 10.44 -2.34 -4.06
N ARG A 85 10.25 -2.67 -5.35
CA ARG A 85 10.37 -4.05 -5.86
C ARG A 85 11.82 -4.54 -5.80
N PHE A 86 12.76 -3.66 -6.13
CA PHE A 86 14.18 -3.96 -6.07
C PHE A 86 14.71 -3.98 -4.63
N ALA A 87 14.30 -3.02 -3.79
CA ALA A 87 14.66 -2.97 -2.38
C ALA A 87 14.17 -4.22 -1.61
N GLY A 88 12.96 -4.69 -1.92
CA GLY A 88 12.43 -5.94 -1.38
C GLY A 88 13.22 -7.19 -1.79
N LYS A 89 13.81 -7.20 -2.99
CA LYS A 89 14.68 -8.29 -3.47
C LYS A 89 16.03 -8.34 -2.75
N MET A 90 16.62 -7.19 -2.38
CA MET A 90 17.91 -7.17 -1.69
C MET A 90 17.84 -7.60 -0.22
N LYS A 91 16.65 -7.56 0.40
CA LYS A 91 16.43 -8.15 1.74
C LYS A 91 16.31 -9.69 1.73
N GLY A 92 16.46 -10.34 0.58
CA GLY A 92 16.27 -11.78 0.39
C GLY A 92 17.44 -12.56 -0.22
N VAL A 93 18.67 -12.02 -0.23
CA VAL A 93 19.85 -12.72 -0.77
C VAL A 93 21.02 -12.67 0.22
N GLY A 94 21.12 -13.70 1.06
CA GLY A 94 22.44 -14.20 1.44
C GLY A 94 23.02 -14.94 0.24
N PRO A 95 24.29 -14.75 -0.14
CA PRO A 95 24.88 -15.54 -1.21
C PRO A 95 25.20 -16.93 -0.66
N ASN A 96 24.71 -17.98 -1.31
CA ASN A 96 25.43 -19.25 -1.28
C ASN A 96 25.24 -19.99 -2.60
N PRO A 97 26.18 -19.85 -3.56
CA PRO A 97 26.35 -20.81 -4.63
C PRO A 97 27.40 -21.85 -4.23
N ASP A 98 26.96 -23.12 -4.26
CA ASP A 98 27.77 -24.35 -4.33
C ASP A 98 28.32 -24.96 -3.03
N ALA A 99 27.63 -25.99 -2.52
CA ALA A 99 28.26 -27.27 -2.19
C ALA A 99 27.18 -28.36 -2.01
N SER A 100 27.29 -29.40 -2.83
CA SER A 100 26.62 -30.68 -2.61
C SER A 100 27.11 -31.35 -1.32
N ALA A 101 26.21 -32.08 -0.66
CA ALA A 101 26.42 -33.29 0.14
C ALA A 101 25.79 -33.26 1.55
N GLY A 102 25.12 -34.35 1.89
CA GLY A 102 25.15 -34.88 3.26
C GLY A 102 23.88 -34.70 4.08
N ALA A 103 23.21 -35.81 4.34
CA ALA A 103 22.15 -35.97 5.33
C ALA A 103 22.61 -35.67 6.77
N GLN A 104 21.66 -35.33 7.64
CA GLN A 104 21.42 -35.78 9.02
C GLN A 104 20.54 -34.73 9.72
N GLU A 105 19.23 -34.97 9.85
CA GLU A 105 18.56 -35.67 10.96
C GLU A 105 18.43 -34.80 12.23
N LYS A 106 17.16 -34.52 12.59
CA LYS A 106 16.58 -34.14 13.88
C LYS A 106 17.45 -33.38 14.90
N GLU A 107 16.97 -32.21 15.33
CA GLU A 107 16.36 -32.13 16.67
C GLU A 107 15.39 -30.92 16.77
N GLU A 108 14.30 -31.22 17.43
CA GLU A 108 13.09 -30.46 17.68
C GLU A 108 13.32 -29.42 18.79
N ARG A 109 12.84 -28.18 18.62
CA ARG A 109 12.27 -27.41 19.73
C ARG A 109 11.29 -26.36 19.27
N LEU A 110 10.08 -26.52 19.80
CA LEU A 110 8.89 -25.70 19.65
C LEU A 110 9.17 -24.21 19.89
N VAL A 111 8.69 -23.35 18.97
CA VAL A 111 7.74 -22.25 19.27
C VAL A 111 6.92 -21.95 17.99
N SER A 112 5.80 -22.66 17.82
CA SER A 112 4.62 -22.24 17.04
C SER A 112 3.48 -22.25 18.05
N ASP A 113 2.62 -21.24 18.20
CA ASP A 113 1.63 -20.84 17.21
C ASP A 113 0.87 -19.62 17.79
N GLU A 114 1.17 -18.37 17.40
CA GLU A 114 0.23 -17.24 17.65
C GLU A 114 0.36 -16.01 16.73
N GLN A 115 0.99 -16.08 15.55
CA GLN A 115 0.96 -14.93 14.61
C GLN A 115 0.53 -15.24 13.17
N GLU A 116 0.16 -16.49 12.85
CA GLU A 116 -0.22 -16.91 11.50
C GLU A 116 -1.73 -17.13 11.29
N LYS A 117 -2.59 -16.32 11.93
CA LYS A 117 -4.05 -16.35 11.67
C LYS A 117 -4.67 -15.06 11.12
N ARG A 118 -3.91 -13.97 10.97
CA ARG A 118 -4.44 -12.69 10.43
C ARG A 118 -4.15 -12.42 8.95
N LYS A 119 -3.29 -13.20 8.30
CA LYS A 119 -2.77 -12.87 6.95
C LYS A 119 -3.45 -13.57 5.77
N LYS A 120 -4.50 -14.38 5.99
CA LYS A 120 -5.10 -15.23 4.96
C LYS A 120 -6.59 -14.96 4.65
N ARG A 121 -7.15 -13.81 5.06
CA ARG A 121 -8.58 -13.47 4.80
C ARG A 121 -8.82 -12.15 4.05
N ARG A 122 -7.83 -11.59 3.34
CA ARG A 122 -8.04 -10.41 2.50
C ARG A 122 -7.30 -10.56 1.18
N CYS A 123 -7.85 -11.36 0.28
CA CYS A 123 -7.75 -11.25 -1.19
C CYS A 123 -8.30 -12.54 -1.82
N SER A 124 -9.58 -12.80 -1.62
CA SER A 124 -10.32 -13.80 -2.40
C SER A 124 -11.80 -13.48 -2.26
N PHE A 125 -12.36 -12.79 -3.25
CA PHE A 125 -13.49 -13.32 -4.02
C PHE A 125 -13.79 -12.38 -5.19
N ALA A 126 -13.77 -12.98 -6.38
CA ALA A 126 -14.19 -12.41 -7.64
C ALA A 126 -15.64 -12.81 -7.94
N GLY A 127 -16.39 -11.88 -8.53
CA GLY A 127 -17.53 -12.14 -9.42
C GLY A 127 -18.94 -11.86 -8.85
N PRO A 128 -19.96 -11.63 -9.70
CA PRO A 128 -19.94 -10.89 -10.97
C PRO A 128 -21.04 -9.81 -11.06
N LEU A 129 -20.91 -8.96 -12.08
CA LEU A 129 -21.89 -7.97 -12.56
C LEU A 129 -23.18 -8.65 -13.04
N GLU A 130 -24.34 -8.28 -12.48
CA GLU A 130 -25.64 -8.43 -13.15
C GLU A 130 -26.57 -7.24 -12.91
N LYS A 131 -27.54 -7.09 -13.81
CA LYS A 131 -28.08 -5.84 -14.36
C LYS A 131 -29.36 -5.37 -13.65
N LYS A 132 -29.62 -4.05 -13.72
CA LYS A 132 -30.94 -3.38 -13.53
C LYS A 132 -32.03 -4.02 -14.45
N PRO A 133 -33.36 -3.98 -14.14
CA PRO A 133 -34.14 -2.72 -14.21
C PRO A 133 -35.42 -2.55 -13.32
N LYS A 134 -35.84 -1.27 -13.30
CA LYS A 134 -37.13 -0.56 -13.04
C LYS A 134 -38.43 -1.34 -12.73
N HIS A 135 -39.18 -0.91 -11.70
CA HIS A 135 -40.62 -0.50 -11.68
C HIS A 135 -41.01 -0.15 -10.21
N PHE A 136 -41.48 1.05 -9.85
CA PHE A 136 -42.83 1.67 -9.94
C PHE A 136 -43.91 1.09 -9.00
N LYS A 137 -44.69 2.04 -8.39
CA LYS A 137 -45.97 1.97 -7.64
C LYS A 137 -45.83 2.04 -6.11
N LEU A 138 -46.12 3.18 -5.46
CA LEU A 138 -47.40 3.90 -5.20
C LEU A 138 -48.36 3.07 -4.33
N GLU A 139 -48.46 3.47 -3.05
CA GLU A 139 -49.69 3.76 -2.30
C GLU A 139 -49.33 4.58 -1.04
#